data_AF-A2D6E9-F1
#
_entry.id   AF-A2D6E9-F1
#
_cell.length_a   1.000
_cell.length_b   1.000
_cell.length_c   1.000
_cell.angle_alpha   90.00
_cell.angle_beta   90.00
_cell.angle_gamma   90.00
#
_symmetry.space_group_name_H-M   'P 1'
#
loop_
_entity.id
_entity.type
_entity.pdbx_description
1 polymer ?
#
loop_
_entity_poly.entity_id
_entity_poly.type
_entity_poly.pdbx_seq_one_letter_code
_entity_poly.pdbx_strand_id
1 'polypeptide(L)'
;MAFYLSAILVFLLLILLVHIYHLSWWNNTLTSIDNVWVSSFECGFLNFSSAYSSFTYGFIFFLVVFVLFDLEVSLLVNFCFNISSVDNLAFYYLFILGLCLGFTFELLSGSLKWVV
;
A
#
# COMPACT_ATOMS: atom_id res chain seq x y z
N MET A 1 -26.58 -13.16 -16.85
CA MET A 1 -25.97 -14.51 -16.77
C MET A 1 -24.67 -14.59 -17.57
N ALA A 2 -24.64 -14.18 -18.84
CA ALA A 2 -23.41 -14.16 -19.66
C ALA A 2 -22.25 -13.34 -19.05
N PHE A 3 -22.53 -12.18 -18.44
CA PHE A 3 -21.51 -11.35 -17.78
C PHE A 3 -20.81 -12.07 -16.60
N TYR A 4 -21.57 -12.82 -15.80
CA TYR A 4 -20.99 -13.60 -14.69
C TYR A 4 -20.15 -14.76 -15.21
N LEU A 5 -20.61 -15.42 -16.29
CA LEU A 5 -19.86 -16.51 -16.91
C LEU A 5 -18.55 -16.02 -17.54
N SER A 6 -18.55 -14.86 -18.20
CA SER A 6 -17.32 -14.25 -18.71
C SER A 6 -16.37 -13.83 -17.60
N ALA A 7 -16.87 -13.28 -16.49
CA ALA A 7 -16.04 -12.92 -15.34
C ALA A 7 -15.34 -14.16 -14.74
N ILE A 8 -16.10 -15.25 -14.53
CA ILE A 8 -15.55 -16.50 -14.00
C ILE A 8 -14.46 -17.07 -14.92
N LEU A 9 -14.68 -17.06 -16.24
CA LEU A 9 -13.69 -17.53 -17.21
C LEU A 9 -12.39 -16.70 -17.18
N VAL A 10 -12.50 -15.38 -17.07
CA VAL A 10 -11.33 -14.49 -16.98
C VAL A 10 -10.52 -14.79 -15.70
N PHE A 11 -11.18 -14.92 -14.55
CA PHE A 11 -10.49 -15.25 -13.30
C PHE A 11 -9.81 -16.62 -13.33
N LEU A 12 -10.45 -17.62 -13.93
CA LEU A 12 -9.88 -18.96 -14.07
C LEU A 12 -8.63 -18.94 -14.96
N LEU A 13 -8.66 -18.18 -16.06
CA LEU A 13 -7.52 -17.99 -16.95
C LEU A 13 -6.35 -17.31 -16.22
N LEU A 14 -6.62 -16.27 -15.42
CA LEU A 14 -5.58 -15.59 -14.63
C LEU A 14 -4.93 -16.53 -13.61
N ILE A 15 -5.73 -17.34 -12.89
CA ILE A 15 -5.21 -18.32 -11.92
C ILE A 15 -4.30 -19.35 -12.63
N LEU A 16 -4.72 -19.83 -13.80
CA LEU A 16 -3.95 -20.78 -14.59
C LEU A 16 -2.61 -20.18 -15.05
N LEU A 17 -2.60 -18.94 -15.52
CA LEU A 17 -1.37 -18.23 -15.92
C LEU A 17 -0.39 -18.07 -14.75
N VAL A 18 -0.89 -17.66 -13.57
CA VAL A 18 -0.06 -17.53 -12.36
C VAL A 18 0.51 -18.90 -11.95
N HIS A 19 -0.30 -19.96 -12.04
CA HIS A 19 0.15 -21.30 -11.71
C HIS A 19 1.23 -21.81 -12.67
N ILE A 20 1.08 -21.59 -13.98
CA ILE A 20 2.10 -21.91 -15.00
C ILE A 20 3.39 -21.15 -14.73
N TYR A 21 3.33 -19.87 -14.35
CA TYR A 21 4.51 -19.08 -14.06
C TYR A 21 5.26 -19.59 -12.82
N HIS A 22 4.52 -20.07 -11.82
CA HIS A 22 5.11 -20.59 -10.57
C HIS A 22 5.55 -22.06 -10.68
N LEU A 23 5.03 -22.80 -11.66
CA LEU A 23 5.58 -24.11 -12.04
C LEU A 23 7.02 -23.87 -12.50
N SER A 24 7.95 -24.36 -11.70
CA SER A 24 9.40 -24.14 -11.78
C SER A 24 10.07 -24.63 -13.08
N TRP A 25 9.28 -24.99 -14.09
CA TRP A 25 9.72 -25.47 -15.39
C TRP A 25 10.56 -24.42 -16.13
N TRP A 26 10.22 -23.14 -16.04
CA TRP A 26 10.96 -22.06 -16.69
C TRP A 26 12.20 -21.57 -15.91
N ASN A 27 12.37 -21.97 -14.64
CA ASN A 27 13.48 -21.50 -13.81
C ASN A 27 14.71 -22.44 -13.82
N ASN A 28 14.63 -23.57 -14.53
CA ASN A 28 15.62 -24.64 -14.47
C ASN A 28 16.85 -24.46 -15.40
N THR A 29 16.98 -23.34 -16.12
CA THR A 29 18.08 -23.16 -17.11
C THR A 29 19.15 -22.15 -16.70
N LEU A 30 19.26 -21.80 -15.41
CA LEU A 30 20.25 -20.83 -14.93
C LEU A 30 21.21 -21.41 -13.88
N THR A 31 21.46 -22.71 -13.93
CA THR A 31 22.40 -23.40 -13.01
C THR A 31 23.87 -23.06 -13.27
N SER A 32 24.19 -22.24 -14.27
CA SER A 32 25.56 -21.83 -14.62
C SER A 32 25.70 -20.32 -14.85
N ILE A 33 24.81 -19.49 -14.30
CA ILE A 33 25.18 -18.08 -14.13
C ILE A 33 26.17 -18.05 -12.98
N ASP A 34 27.39 -17.61 -13.24
CA ASP A 34 28.41 -17.42 -12.21
C ASP A 34 27.78 -16.68 -11.03
N ASN A 35 27.76 -17.34 -9.86
CA ASN A 35 27.07 -16.89 -8.63
C ASN A 35 27.43 -15.46 -8.22
N VAL A 36 28.53 -14.91 -8.74
CA VAL A 36 29.00 -13.53 -8.58
C VAL A 36 28.00 -12.49 -9.11
N TRP A 37 27.27 -12.80 -10.18
CA TRP A 37 26.24 -11.88 -10.73
C TRP A 37 24.89 -11.98 -10.01
N VAL A 38 24.69 -13.04 -9.23
CA VAL A 38 23.43 -13.34 -8.52
C VAL A 38 23.54 -13.05 -7.02
N SER A 39 24.75 -12.85 -6.50
CA SER A 39 24.98 -12.50 -5.10
C SER A 39 24.68 -11.03 -4.80
N SER A 40 24.28 -10.73 -3.56
CA SER A 40 24.07 -9.35 -3.10
C SER A 40 25.35 -8.52 -3.22
N PHE A 41 25.21 -7.23 -3.56
CA PHE A 41 26.35 -6.33 -3.67
C PHE A 41 26.86 -5.92 -2.29
N GLU A 42 28.06 -6.38 -1.93
CA GLU A 42 28.66 -6.14 -0.61
C GLU A 42 29.98 -5.37 -0.69
N CYS A 43 30.19 -4.61 -1.76
CA CYS A 43 31.42 -3.84 -1.96
C CYS A 43 32.72 -4.66 -1.77
N GLY A 44 32.69 -5.98 -2.04
CA GLY A 44 33.84 -6.89 -1.89
C GLY A 44 34.04 -7.49 -0.49
N PHE A 45 33.12 -7.28 0.45
CA PHE A 45 33.15 -7.91 1.77
C PHE A 45 32.37 -9.23 1.80
N LEU A 46 32.65 -10.06 2.82
CA LEU A 46 31.89 -11.28 3.13
C LEU A 46 30.67 -10.93 3.97
N ASN A 47 29.53 -11.57 3.67
CA ASN A 47 28.29 -11.28 4.38
C ASN A 47 28.33 -11.83 5.80
N PHE A 48 28.61 -10.96 6.77
CA PHE A 48 28.60 -11.32 8.19
C PHE A 48 27.36 -10.81 8.92
N SER A 49 26.45 -10.10 8.24
CA SER A 49 25.28 -9.49 8.86
C SER A 49 23.99 -10.19 8.49
N SER A 50 23.14 -10.44 9.48
CA SER A 50 21.77 -10.87 9.23
C SER A 50 21.00 -9.78 8.48
N ALA A 51 20.24 -10.15 7.44
CA ALA A 51 19.42 -9.24 6.63
C ALA A 51 18.22 -8.61 7.39
N TYR A 52 18.15 -8.77 8.71
CA TYR A 52 17.08 -8.19 9.52
C TYR A 52 17.39 -6.71 9.76
N SER A 53 16.59 -5.84 9.17
CA SER A 53 16.50 -4.45 9.61
C SER A 53 15.62 -4.36 10.85
N SER A 54 16.09 -3.67 11.88
CA SER A 54 15.24 -3.29 13.00
C SER A 54 14.21 -2.29 12.50
N PHE A 55 12.96 -2.72 12.46
CA PHE A 55 11.86 -1.88 12.02
C PHE A 55 11.48 -0.87 13.11
N THR A 56 11.29 0.40 12.74
CA THR A 56 10.93 1.47 13.68
C THR A 56 9.41 1.62 13.76
N TYR A 57 8.87 1.71 14.98
CA TYR A 57 7.42 1.87 15.21
C TYR A 57 6.81 3.06 14.45
N GLY A 58 7.61 4.11 14.19
CA GLY A 58 7.18 5.29 13.43
C GLY A 58 6.62 4.99 12.04
N PHE A 59 7.17 4.01 11.31
CA PHE A 59 6.66 3.68 9.98
C PHE A 59 5.28 3.00 10.03
N ILE A 60 5.00 2.20 11.06
CA ILE A 60 3.65 1.65 11.26
C ILE A 60 2.65 2.77 11.56
N PHE A 61 3.00 3.71 12.45
CA PHE A 61 2.12 4.84 12.75
C PHE A 61 1.83 5.70 11.52
N PHE A 62 2.86 5.96 10.70
CA PHE A 62 2.68 6.67 9.43
C PHE A 62 1.70 5.96 8.50
N LEU A 63 1.81 4.63 8.35
CA LEU A 63 0.88 3.85 7.51
C LEU A 63 -0.57 3.93 8.01
N VAL A 64 -0.79 3.83 9.33
CA VAL A 64 -2.13 3.90 9.91
C VAL A 64 -2.75 5.27 9.68
N VAL A 65 -2.01 6.35 9.95
CA VAL A 65 -2.48 7.73 9.71
C VAL A 65 -2.74 7.97 8.22
N PHE A 66 -1.88 7.47 7.33
CA PHE A 66 -2.07 7.59 5.89
C PHE A 66 -3.39 6.93 5.43
N VAL A 67 -3.68 5.71 5.90
CA VAL A 67 -4.93 5.01 5.55
C VAL A 67 -6.15 5.74 6.09
N LEU A 68 -6.09 6.29 7.30
CA LEU A 68 -7.19 7.08 7.87
C LEU A 68 -7.45 8.34 7.06
N PHE A 69 -6.41 9.09 6.72
CA PHE A 69 -6.55 10.32 5.93
C PHE A 69 -7.07 10.05 4.50
N ASP A 70 -6.65 8.95 3.88
CA ASP A 70 -7.14 8.55 2.53
C ASP A 70 -8.64 8.21 2.55
N LEU A 71 -9.12 7.59 3.64
CA LEU A 71 -10.54 7.32 3.86
C LEU A 71 -11.34 8.63 4.02
N GLU A 72 -10.82 9.58 4.78
CA GLU A 72 -11.44 10.89 4.99
C GLU A 72 -11.54 11.70 3.70
N VAL A 73 -10.50 11.67 2.86
CA VAL A 73 -10.52 12.30 1.52
C VAL A 73 -11.54 11.62 0.62
N SER A 74 -11.64 10.29 0.65
CA SER A 74 -12.65 9.55 -0.11
C SER A 74 -14.09 9.94 0.27
N LEU A 75 -14.33 10.25 1.56
CA LEU A 75 -15.62 10.78 2.01
C LEU A 75 -15.87 12.21 1.53
N LEU A 76 -14.84 13.07 1.50
CA LEU A 76 -14.94 14.41 0.94
C LEU A 76 -15.22 14.41 -0.57
N VAL A 77 -14.72 13.44 -1.33
CA VAL A 77 -15.02 13.36 -2.77
C VAL A 77 -16.51 13.18 -3.04
N ASN A 78 -17.22 12.41 -2.19
CA ASN A 78 -18.67 12.24 -2.31
C ASN A 78 -19.46 13.54 -2.12
N PHE A 79 -18.91 14.52 -1.39
CA PHE A 79 -19.52 15.85 -1.26
C PHE A 79 -19.55 16.60 -2.60
N CYS A 80 -18.44 16.58 -3.35
CA CYS A 80 -18.33 17.28 -4.63
C CYS A 80 -19.41 16.86 -5.63
N PHE A 81 -19.88 15.61 -5.56
CA PHE A 81 -20.92 15.09 -6.45
C PHE A 81 -22.36 15.41 -5.99
N ASN A 82 -22.57 15.79 -4.72
CA ASN A 82 -23.91 15.99 -4.12
C ASN A 82 -24.20 17.46 -3.73
N ILE A 83 -23.57 18.41 -4.42
CA ILE A 83 -23.61 19.85 -4.09
C ILE A 83 -25.02 20.47 -4.13
N SER A 84 -25.99 19.81 -4.79
CA SER A 84 -27.35 20.32 -4.96
C SER A 84 -28.20 20.28 -3.68
N SER A 85 -27.79 19.51 -2.66
CA SER A 85 -28.50 19.39 -1.39
C SER A 85 -27.93 20.34 -0.33
N VAL A 86 -28.52 21.54 -0.21
CA VAL A 86 -28.09 22.56 0.76
C VAL A 86 -28.27 22.08 2.21
N ASP A 87 -29.21 21.17 2.46
CA ASP A 87 -29.56 20.69 3.81
C ASP A 87 -28.40 19.95 4.51
N ASN A 88 -27.47 19.36 3.76
CA ASN A 88 -26.36 18.58 4.30
C ASN A 88 -25.07 19.39 4.53
N LEU A 89 -25.04 20.65 4.10
CA LEU A 89 -23.85 21.50 4.10
C LEU A 89 -23.25 21.69 5.51
N ALA A 90 -24.09 21.79 6.53
CA ALA A 90 -23.67 21.94 7.93
C ALA A 90 -22.87 20.72 8.45
N PHE A 91 -23.26 19.51 8.04
CA PHE A 91 -22.53 18.29 8.43
C PHE A 91 -21.15 18.22 7.78
N TYR A 92 -21.00 18.68 6.54
CA TYR A 92 -19.70 18.75 5.87
C TYR A 92 -18.76 19.77 6.52
N TYR A 93 -19.27 20.93 6.96
CA TYR A 93 -18.46 21.89 7.73
C TYR A 93 -18.01 21.33 9.08
N LEU A 94 -18.90 20.63 9.80
CA LEU A 94 -18.55 19.92 11.03
C LEU A 94 -17.49 18.84 10.77
N PHE A 95 -17.60 18.11 9.67
CA PHE A 95 -16.62 17.09 9.26
C PHE A 95 -15.25 17.71 9.00
N ILE A 96 -15.18 18.78 8.20
CA ILE A 96 -13.92 19.50 7.92
C ILE A 96 -13.30 20.07 9.22
N LEU A 97 -14.11 20.61 10.13
CA LEU A 97 -13.62 21.05 11.44
C LEU A 97 -13.02 19.89 12.24
N GLY A 98 -13.67 18.72 12.24
CA GLY A 98 -13.14 17.50 12.84
C GLY A 98 -11.79 17.09 12.26
N LEU A 99 -11.66 17.11 10.92
CA LEU A 99 -10.41 16.82 10.22
C LEU A 99 -9.29 17.79 10.63
N CYS A 100 -9.56 19.09 10.67
CA CYS A 100 -8.58 20.08 11.09
C CYS A 100 -8.12 19.84 12.54
N LEU A 101 -9.06 19.55 13.46
CA LEU A 101 -8.71 19.27 14.85
C LEU A 101 -7.88 17.99 14.99
N GLY A 102 -8.28 16.89 14.32
CA GLY A 102 -7.54 15.62 14.32
C GLY A 102 -6.11 15.80 13.79
N PHE A 103 -5.98 16.47 12.65
CA PHE A 103 -4.67 16.74 12.05
C PHE A 103 -3.77 17.59 12.96
N THR A 104 -4.32 18.65 13.59
CA THR A 104 -3.53 19.45 14.55
C THR A 104 -3.08 18.65 15.77
N PHE A 105 -3.91 17.72 16.26
CA PHE A 105 -3.56 16.85 17.38
C PHE A 105 -2.40 15.90 17.02
N GLU A 106 -2.41 15.31 15.83
CA GLU A 106 -1.34 14.43 15.35
C GLU A 106 -0.01 15.17 15.14
N LEU A 107 -0.08 16.39 14.61
CA LEU A 107 1.08 17.28 14.47
C LEU A 107 1.73 17.58 15.83
N LEU A 108 0.90 17.93 16.83
CA LEU A 108 1.37 18.22 18.19
C LEU A 108 1.92 16.97 18.90
N SER A 109 1.34 15.80 18.63
CA SER A 109 1.78 14.53 19.18
C SER A 109 3.15 14.08 18.63
N GLY A 110 3.65 14.71 17.57
CA GLY A 110 4.97 14.42 17.01
C GLY A 110 5.06 13.08 16.27
N SER A 111 3.93 12.42 15.99
CA SER A 111 3.88 11.13 15.28
C SER A 111 4.43 11.22 13.85
N LEU A 112 4.45 12.42 13.28
CA LEU A 112 4.93 12.71 11.92
C LEU A 112 6.41 13.13 11.89
N LYS A 113 7.07 13.23 13.05
CA LYS A 113 8.45 13.69 13.11
C LYS A 113 9.38 12.55 12.71
N TRP A 114 9.79 12.54 11.46
CA TRP A 114 10.79 11.62 10.96
C TRP A 114 12.17 12.02 11.51
N VAL A 115 12.76 11.17 12.33
CA VAL A 115 14.18 11.24 12.67
C VAL A 115 14.88 10.39 11.63
N VAL A 116 15.63 11.07 10.76
CA VAL A 116 16.60 10.42 9.85
C VAL A 116 17.69 9.75 10.66
#